data_AF-A0A4Y2JXT0-F1
#
_entry.id   AF-A0A4Y2JXT0-F1
#
_cell.length_a   1.000
_cell.length_b   1.000
_cell.length_c   1.000
_cell.angle_alpha   90.00
_cell.angle_beta   90.00
_cell.angle_gamma   90.00
#
_symmetry.space_group_name_H-M   'P 1'
#
loop_
_entity.id
_entity.type
_entity.pdbx_description
1 polymer ?
#
loop_
_entity_poly.entity_id
_entity_poly.type
_entity_poly.pdbx_seq_one_letter_code
_entity_poly.pdbx_strand_id
1 'polypeptide(L)'
;MHQESAWMNSSLFSEWFHDCFVPEVKKNLKKLKLKKAILLMDNASAHPDVETLKAENITCIFIASNTTTILQPMDQGVIESRKRRYRKHVLSKLLFEGDDDEEEAACCIIQFWKVLAMKGCVYMINEVWESVPEHTLKWF
;
A
#
# COMPACT_ATOMS: atom_id res chain seq x y z
N MET A 1 20.32 -0.02 -2.01
CA MET A 1 19.48 -0.71 -3.00
C MET A 1 19.38 0.12 -4.29
N HIS A 2 19.94 -0.33 -5.41
CA HIS A 2 19.71 0.27 -6.75
C HIS A 2 18.98 -0.76 -7.61
N GLN A 3 17.89 -0.37 -8.25
CA GLN A 3 17.05 -1.28 -9.04
C GLN A 3 16.55 -0.52 -10.28
N GLU A 4 16.81 -1.09 -11.46
CA GLU A 4 16.67 -0.36 -12.74
C GLU A 4 15.23 -0.18 -13.21
N SER A 5 14.32 -1.09 -12.86
CA SER A 5 12.93 -1.02 -13.33
C SER A 5 11.97 -0.25 -12.40
N ALA A 6 12.42 0.16 -11.21
CA ALA A 6 11.61 0.52 -10.04
C ALA A 6 10.63 -0.56 -9.52
N TRP A 7 10.86 -1.84 -9.83
CA TRP A 7 10.05 -2.98 -9.35
C TRP A 7 10.71 -3.70 -8.19
N MET A 8 9.88 -4.25 -7.31
CA MET A 8 10.32 -5.20 -6.29
C MET A 8 10.82 -6.49 -6.95
N ASN A 9 11.88 -7.08 -6.40
CA ASN A 9 12.38 -8.40 -6.78
C ASN A 9 12.74 -9.20 -5.53
N SER A 10 13.04 -10.49 -5.70
CA SER A 10 13.30 -11.41 -4.59
C SER A 10 14.48 -11.00 -3.71
N SER A 11 15.55 -10.44 -4.30
CA SER A 11 16.70 -9.95 -3.52
C SER A 11 16.32 -8.74 -2.65
N LEU A 12 15.61 -7.77 -3.19
CA LEU A 12 15.17 -6.58 -2.46
C LEU A 12 14.16 -6.93 -1.38
N PHE A 13 13.27 -7.89 -1.65
CA PHE A 13 12.34 -8.40 -0.66
C PHE A 13 13.07 -9.09 0.49
N SER A 14 14.09 -9.90 0.20
CA SER A 14 14.88 -10.55 1.24
C SER A 14 15.62 -9.52 2.11
N GLU A 15 16.22 -8.49 1.50
CA GLU A 15 16.91 -7.41 2.22
C GLU A 15 15.91 -6.61 3.08
N TRP A 16 14.76 -6.21 2.53
CA TRP A 16 13.66 -5.59 3.30
C TRP A 16 13.19 -6.48 4.47
N PHE A 17 13.03 -7.78 4.23
CA PHE A 17 12.57 -8.72 5.26
C PHE A 17 13.54 -8.76 6.44
N HIS A 18 14.84 -8.94 6.17
CA HIS A 18 15.84 -9.08 7.23
C HIS A 18 16.20 -7.75 7.90
N ASP A 19 16.31 -6.67 7.12
CA ASP A 19 16.87 -5.41 7.61
C ASP A 19 15.81 -4.45 8.14
N CYS A 20 14.55 -4.59 7.70
CA CYS A 20 13.46 -3.70 8.09
C CYS A 20 12.34 -4.43 8.83
N PHE A 21 11.76 -5.48 8.22
CA PHE A 21 10.58 -6.16 8.76
C PHE A 21 10.89 -6.89 10.08
N VAL A 22 11.91 -7.75 10.10
CA VAL A 22 12.26 -8.57 11.28
C VAL A 22 12.58 -7.71 12.52
N PRO A 23 13.42 -6.66 12.45
CA PRO A 23 13.71 -5.81 13.61
C PRO A 23 12.47 -5.13 14.17
N GLU A 24 11.62 -4.57 13.31
CA GLU A 24 10.43 -3.84 13.75
C GLU A 24 9.36 -4.78 14.33
N VAL A 25 9.17 -5.97 13.74
CA VAL A 25 8.26 -6.98 14.29
C VAL A 25 8.76 -7.49 15.64
N LYS A 26 10.07 -7.78 15.80
CA LYS A 26 10.62 -8.19 17.10
C LYS A 26 10.44 -7.14 18.18
N LYS A 27 10.61 -5.85 17.84
CA LYS A 27 10.33 -4.72 18.73
C LYS A 27 8.85 -4.68 19.14
N ASN A 28 7.94 -4.85 18.20
CA ASN A 28 6.50 -4.88 18.48
C ASN A 28 6.07 -6.10 19.30
N LEU A 29 6.61 -7.30 19.02
CA LEU A 29 6.36 -8.50 19.83
C LEU A 29 6.74 -8.28 21.30
N LYS A 30 7.92 -7.68 21.56
CA LYS A 30 8.34 -7.31 22.92
C LYS A 30 7.39 -6.30 23.56
N LYS A 31 7.03 -5.23 22.85
CA LYS A 31 6.12 -4.18 23.32
C LYS A 31 4.74 -4.73 23.69
N LEU A 32 4.20 -5.63 22.86
CA LEU A 32 2.88 -6.23 23.02
C LEU A 32 2.88 -7.50 23.89
N LYS A 33 4.04 -7.94 24.37
CA LYS A 33 4.23 -9.20 25.12
C LYS A 33 3.73 -10.44 24.35
N LEU A 34 3.87 -10.42 23.03
CA LEU A 34 3.53 -11.52 22.14
C LEU A 34 4.79 -12.37 21.84
N LYS A 35 4.57 -13.63 21.47
CA LYS A 35 5.68 -14.59 21.28
C LYS A 35 6.01 -14.88 19.83
N LYS A 36 5.05 -14.80 18.91
CA LYS A 36 5.22 -15.18 17.50
C LYS A 36 4.46 -14.21 16.59
N ALA A 37 4.94 -14.05 15.37
CA ALA A 37 4.27 -13.30 14.31
C ALA A 37 4.18 -14.14 13.03
N ILE A 38 3.20 -13.82 12.19
CA ILE A 38 3.04 -14.42 10.86
C ILE A 38 3.10 -13.30 9.83
N LEU A 39 3.92 -13.47 8.79
CA LEU A 39 3.88 -12.67 7.58
C LEU A 39 3.06 -13.41 6.52
N LEU A 40 1.88 -12.89 6.21
CA LEU A 40 1.03 -13.39 5.14
C LEU A 40 1.40 -12.72 3.82
N MET A 41 1.72 -13.50 2.79
CA MET A 41 2.18 -13.03 1.49
C MET A 41 1.27 -13.54 0.38
N ASP A 42 1.09 -12.74 -0.68
CA ASP A 42 0.48 -13.23 -1.91
C ASP A 42 1.50 -13.99 -2.78
N ASN A 43 1.05 -14.56 -3.89
CA ASN A 43 1.89 -15.36 -4.79
C ASN A 43 2.64 -14.51 -5.84
N ALA A 44 3.09 -13.30 -5.47
CA ALA A 44 3.85 -12.44 -6.38
C ALA A 44 5.24 -13.04 -6.70
N SER A 45 5.68 -12.90 -7.96
CA SER A 45 6.98 -13.42 -8.41
C SER A 45 8.18 -12.77 -7.73
N ALA A 46 7.99 -11.60 -7.11
CA ALA A 46 9.01 -10.92 -6.33
C ALA A 46 9.21 -11.53 -4.94
N HIS A 47 8.32 -12.41 -4.48
CA HIS A 47 8.47 -13.06 -3.18
C HIS A 47 9.44 -14.25 -3.28
N PRO A 48 10.52 -14.26 -2.49
CA PRO A 48 11.42 -15.39 -2.43
C PRO A 48 10.75 -16.58 -1.72
N ASP A 49 11.36 -17.75 -1.84
CA ASP A 49 10.87 -18.97 -1.19
C ASP A 49 10.83 -18.81 0.34
N VAL A 50 9.79 -19.34 0.98
CA VAL A 50 9.60 -19.26 2.45
C VAL A 50 10.79 -19.83 3.21
N GLU A 51 11.48 -20.83 2.66
CA GLU A 51 12.67 -21.43 3.26
C GLU A 51 13.84 -20.46 3.39
N THR A 52 13.86 -19.40 2.58
CA THR A 52 14.85 -18.32 2.63
C THR A 52 14.44 -17.21 3.61
N LEU A 53 13.13 -17.03 3.86
CA LEU A 53 12.58 -16.01 4.74
C LEU A 53 12.48 -16.51 6.19
N LYS A 54 13.63 -16.80 6.80
CA LYS A 54 13.70 -17.34 8.16
C LYS A 54 14.08 -16.27 9.17
N ALA A 55 13.27 -16.15 10.21
CA ALA A 55 13.60 -15.41 11.40
C ALA A 55 12.98 -16.08 12.63
N GLU A 56 13.73 -16.12 13.72
CA GLU A 56 13.23 -16.70 14.96
C GLU A 56 11.92 -16.00 15.38
N ASN A 57 10.91 -16.82 15.70
CA ASN A 57 9.57 -16.39 16.11
C ASN A 57 8.72 -15.69 15.03
N ILE A 58 9.15 -15.71 13.77
CA ILE A 58 8.39 -15.17 12.63
C ILE A 58 8.21 -16.29 11.60
N THR A 59 6.98 -16.50 11.15
CA THR A 59 6.65 -17.50 10.12
C THR A 59 6.07 -16.81 8.91
N CYS A 60 6.59 -17.13 7.72
CA CYS A 60 6.07 -16.59 6.46
C CYS A 60 5.15 -17.64 5.81
N ILE A 61 3.99 -17.21 5.32
CA ILE A 61 2.98 -18.10 4.73
C ILE A 61 2.44 -17.45 3.46
N PHE A 62 2.37 -18.22 2.38
CA PHE A 62 1.69 -17.81 1.16
C PHE A 62 0.19 -18.09 1.24
N ILE A 63 -0.61 -17.12 0.80
CA ILE A 63 -2.05 -17.28 0.58
C ILE A 63 -2.25 -18.13 -0.67
N ALA A 64 -3.31 -18.95 -0.70
CA ALA A 64 -3.65 -19.77 -1.86
C ALA A 64 -3.83 -18.92 -3.12
N SER A 65 -3.31 -19.41 -4.24
CA SER A 65 -3.45 -18.75 -5.55
C SER A 65 -4.94 -18.53 -5.90
N ASN A 66 -5.24 -17.41 -6.58
CA ASN A 66 -6.58 -16.99 -6.98
C ASN A 66 -7.54 -16.58 -5.85
N THR A 67 -7.09 -16.53 -4.60
CA THR A 67 -7.90 -16.05 -3.46
C THR A 67 -7.40 -14.74 -2.87
N THR A 68 -6.30 -14.20 -3.39
CA THR A 68 -5.59 -13.03 -2.85
C THR A 68 -6.51 -11.82 -2.62
N THR A 69 -7.33 -11.44 -3.60
CA THR A 69 -8.23 -10.28 -3.46
C THR A 69 -9.32 -10.47 -2.39
N ILE A 70 -9.65 -11.73 -2.06
CA ILE A 70 -10.67 -12.08 -1.08
C ILE A 70 -10.06 -12.34 0.31
N LEU A 71 -8.84 -12.88 0.37
CA LEU A 71 -8.23 -13.33 1.62
C LEU A 71 -7.09 -12.45 2.09
N GLN A 72 -6.47 -11.65 1.22
CA GLN A 72 -5.35 -10.80 1.62
C GLN A 72 -5.89 -9.58 2.39
N PRO A 73 -5.61 -9.50 3.71
CA PRO A 73 -6.21 -8.48 4.55
C PRO A 73 -5.75 -7.06 4.14
N MET A 74 -4.50 -6.95 3.68
CA MET A 74 -3.91 -5.69 3.19
C MET A 74 -4.65 -5.11 1.98
N ASP A 75 -5.06 -5.98 1.05
CA ASP A 75 -5.80 -5.58 -0.17
C ASP A 75 -7.20 -5.05 0.19
N GLN A 76 -7.91 -5.75 1.09
CA GLN A 76 -9.28 -5.40 1.47
C GLN A 76 -9.38 -4.23 2.44
N GLY A 77 -8.42 -4.07 3.33
CA GLY A 77 -8.44 -2.98 4.30
C GLY A 77 -7.70 -1.77 3.79
N VAL A 78 -6.38 -1.78 3.99
CA VAL A 78 -5.54 -0.59 3.84
C VAL A 78 -5.53 -0.10 2.38
N ILE A 79 -5.34 -1.00 1.42
CA ILE A 79 -5.22 -0.64 0.01
C ILE A 79 -6.55 -0.17 -0.57
N GLU A 80 -7.65 -0.91 -0.36
CA GLU A 80 -8.99 -0.49 -0.79
C GLU A 80 -9.34 0.87 -0.20
N SER A 81 -9.18 1.02 1.12
CA SER A 81 -9.57 2.23 1.83
C SER A 81 -8.77 3.43 1.32
N ARG A 82 -7.48 3.26 1.06
CA ARG A 82 -6.63 4.29 0.46
C ARG A 82 -7.04 4.62 -0.98
N LYS A 83 -7.30 3.62 -1.83
CA LYS A 83 -7.77 3.82 -3.21
C LYS A 83 -9.09 4.58 -3.25
N ARG A 84 -10.03 4.23 -2.37
CA ARG A 84 -11.34 4.89 -2.27
C ARG A 84 -11.20 6.35 -1.86
N ARG A 85 -10.40 6.65 -0.83
CA ARG A 85 -10.14 8.03 -0.41
C ARG A 85 -9.40 8.84 -1.47
N TYR A 86 -8.41 8.25 -2.13
CA TYR A 86 -7.69 8.91 -3.23
C TYR A 86 -8.63 9.30 -4.37
N ARG A 87 -9.49 8.38 -4.82
CA ARG A 87 -10.50 8.69 -5.86
C ARG A 87 -11.44 9.80 -5.42
N LYS A 88 -11.94 9.75 -4.17
CA LYS A 88 -12.79 10.82 -3.62
C LYS A 88 -12.05 12.17 -3.60
N HIS A 89 -10.78 12.19 -3.22
CA HIS A 89 -9.98 13.39 -3.16
C HIS A 89 -9.74 14.00 -4.55
N VAL A 90 -9.38 13.15 -5.54
CA VAL A 90 -9.27 13.57 -6.95
C VAL A 90 -10.58 14.15 -7.46
N LEU A 91 -11.71 13.47 -7.21
CA LEU A 91 -13.03 13.97 -7.61
C LEU A 91 -13.39 15.28 -6.91
N SER A 92 -13.05 15.45 -5.64
CA SER A 92 -13.31 16.72 -4.96
C SER A 92 -12.52 17.87 -5.59
N LYS A 93 -11.23 17.69 -5.90
CA LYS A 93 -10.43 18.74 -6.56
C LYS A 93 -11.00 19.09 -7.94
N LEU A 94 -11.47 18.09 -8.68
CA LEU A 94 -12.14 18.27 -9.97
C LEU A 94 -13.42 19.12 -9.85
N LEU A 95 -14.26 18.84 -8.84
CA LEU A 95 -15.57 19.49 -8.65
C LEU A 95 -15.46 20.91 -8.08
N PHE A 96 -14.39 21.24 -7.34
CA PHE A 96 -14.15 22.60 -6.85
C PHE A 96 -13.58 23.54 -7.94
N GLU A 97 -13.22 23.01 -9.12
CA GLU A 97 -12.66 23.76 -10.25
C GLU A 97 -13.64 23.92 -11.43
N GLY A 98 -14.86 23.37 -11.35
CA GLY A 98 -15.86 23.45 -12.42
C GLY A 98 -16.99 24.45 -12.10
N ASP A 99 -17.34 25.29 -13.07
CA ASP A 99 -18.58 26.09 -13.05
C ASP A 99 -19.81 25.23 -13.42
N ASP A 100 -21.03 25.73 -13.15
CA ASP A 100 -22.31 25.04 -13.45
C ASP A 100 -22.56 24.82 -14.97
N ASP A 101 -21.69 25.34 -15.84
CA ASP A 101 -21.77 25.18 -17.29
C ASP A 101 -21.07 23.89 -17.77
N GLU A 102 -21.76 23.08 -18.58
CA GLU A 102 -21.27 21.76 -19.04
C GLU A 102 -20.03 21.84 -19.94
N GLU A 103 -19.90 22.86 -20.80
CA GLU A 103 -18.74 23.04 -21.68
C GLU A 103 -17.52 23.51 -20.88
N GLU A 104 -17.74 24.41 -19.92
CA GLU A 104 -16.71 24.88 -19.00
C GLU A 104 -16.21 23.76 -18.08
N ALA A 105 -17.12 22.94 -17.53
CA ALA A 105 -16.78 21.77 -16.72
C ALA A 105 -15.95 20.74 -17.50
N ALA A 106 -16.32 20.44 -18.76
CA ALA A 106 -15.54 19.54 -19.61
C ALA A 106 -14.11 20.07 -19.87
N CYS A 107 -13.97 21.38 -20.09
CA CYS A 107 -12.66 22.02 -20.23
C CYS A 107 -11.83 21.95 -18.93
N CYS A 108 -12.44 22.19 -17.76
CA CYS A 108 -11.79 22.09 -16.46
C CYS A 108 -11.26 20.68 -16.19
N ILE A 109 -12.01 19.63 -16.54
CA ILE A 109 -11.55 18.24 -16.41
C ILE A 109 -10.28 18.00 -17.23
N ILE A 110 -10.29 18.40 -18.51
CA ILE A 110 -9.13 18.22 -19.40
C ILE A 110 -7.93 19.00 -18.85
N GLN A 111 -8.15 20.22 -18.38
CA GLN A 111 -7.10 21.07 -17.85
C GLN A 111 -6.49 20.51 -16.57
N PHE A 112 -7.33 20.02 -15.64
CA PHE A 112 -6.90 19.35 -14.41
C PHE A 112 -5.96 18.18 -14.72
N TRP A 113 -6.35 17.28 -15.65
CA TRP A 113 -5.50 16.15 -16.03
C TRP A 113 -4.20 16.56 -16.73
N LYS A 114 -4.21 17.67 -17.49
CA LYS A 114 -3.00 18.20 -18.13
C LYS A 114 -2.00 18.77 -17.13
N VAL A 115 -2.48 19.42 -16.07
CA VAL A 115 -1.60 20.03 -15.05
C VAL A 115 -1.24 19.07 -13.91
N LEU A 116 -1.90 17.91 -13.84
CA LEU A 116 -1.63 16.89 -12.82
C LEU A 116 -0.28 16.21 -13.05
N ALA A 117 0.78 16.84 -12.55
CA ALA A 117 2.12 16.29 -12.56
C ALA A 117 2.30 15.17 -11.51
N MET A 118 3.33 14.34 -11.70
CA MET A 118 3.70 13.26 -10.76
C MET A 118 3.89 13.77 -9.32
N LYS A 119 4.46 14.97 -9.16
CA LYS A 119 4.61 15.65 -7.86
C LYS A 119 3.26 15.88 -7.18
N GLY A 120 2.23 16.27 -7.94
CA GLY A 120 0.86 16.43 -7.44
C GLY A 120 0.27 15.10 -6.98
N CYS A 121 0.48 14.03 -7.74
CA CYS A 121 0.05 12.68 -7.35
C CYS A 121 0.70 12.23 -6.03
N VAL A 122 2.00 12.47 -5.84
CA VAL A 122 2.71 12.13 -4.59
C VAL A 122 2.13 12.89 -3.40
N TYR A 123 1.87 14.20 -3.54
CA TYR A 123 1.24 14.97 -2.45
C TYR A 123 -0.17 14.50 -2.15
N MET A 124 -0.98 14.21 -3.17
CA MET A 124 -2.33 13.68 -2.95
C MET A 124 -2.30 12.32 -2.25
N ILE A 125 -1.35 11.43 -2.59
CA ILE A 125 -1.19 10.17 -1.87
C ILE A 125 -0.84 10.42 -0.41
N ASN A 126 0.04 11.39 -0.12
CA ASN A 126 0.41 11.77 1.25
C ASN A 126 -0.79 12.32 2.04
N GLU A 127 -1.51 13.30 1.48
CA GLU A 127 -2.72 13.87 2.07
C GLU A 127 -3.77 12.79 2.38
N VAL A 128 -3.95 11.86 1.44
CA VAL A 128 -4.88 10.74 1.60
C VAL A 128 -4.41 9.79 2.70
N TRP A 129 -3.12 9.50 2.79
CA TRP A 129 -2.55 8.63 3.82
C TRP A 129 -2.79 9.19 5.23
N GLU A 130 -2.55 10.48 5.43
CA GLU A 130 -2.81 11.16 6.70
C GLU A 130 -4.30 11.15 7.10
N SER A 131 -5.21 11.04 6.11
CA SER A 131 -6.65 10.93 6.36
C SER A 131 -7.14 9.51 6.69
N VAL A 132 -6.28 8.49 6.62
CA VAL A 132 -6.64 7.10 6.95
C VAL A 132 -6.86 6.98 8.47
N PRO A 133 -8.06 6.61 8.94
CA PRO A 133 -8.32 6.44 10.36
C PRO A 133 -7.50 5.29 10.94
N GLU A 134 -7.03 5.47 12.17
CA GLU A 134 -6.21 4.48 12.86
C GLU A 134 -6.91 3.11 12.99
N HIS A 135 -8.24 3.09 13.14
CA HIS A 135 -8.99 1.83 13.21
C HIS A 135 -8.85 1.00 11.92
N THR A 136 -8.67 1.64 10.75
CA THR A 136 -8.44 0.92 9.47
C THR A 136 -7.12 0.15 9.49
N LEU A 137 -6.15 0.58 10.30
CA LEU A 137 -4.85 -0.07 10.47
C LEU A 137 -4.86 -1.12 11.61
N LYS A 138 -5.76 -0.97 12.59
CA LYS A 138 -5.87 -1.83 13.77
C LYS A 138 -6.68 -3.12 13.55
N TRP A 139 -7.35 -3.26 12.41
CA TRP A 139 -8.04 -4.51 12.03
C TRP A 139 -7.07 -5.62 11.61
N PHE A 140 -5.77 -5.34 11.52
CA PHE A 140 -4.70 -6.26 11.09
C PHE A 140 -3.63 -6.45 12.16
#